data_AF-A0A3D5EGV6-F1
#
_entry.id   AF-A0A3D5EGV6-F1
#
_cell.length_a   1.000
_cell.length_b   1.000
_cell.length_c   1.000
_cell.angle_alpha   90.00
_cell.angle_beta   90.00
_cell.angle_gamma   90.00
#
_symmetry.space_group_name_H-M   'P 1'
#
loop_
_entity.id
_entity.type
_entity.pdbx_description
1 polymer ?
#
loop_
_entity_poly.entity_id
_entity_poly.type
_entity_poly.pdbx_seq_one_letter_code
_entity_poly.pdbx_strand_id
1 'polypeptide(L)' 'MKAHYAASVTYDNDRGEWEDSLIMAFNYNDLIKDIKALMKRKRHSEVFFAAFIDNNGREHDITQKAKEETG' A
#
# COMPACT_ATOMS: atom_id res chain seq x y z
N MET A 1 -13.58 13.98 -4.63
CA MET A 1 -12.13 13.77 -4.42
C MET A 1 -11.50 13.44 -5.76
N LYS A 2 -10.23 13.77 -6.01
CA LYS A 2 -9.55 13.34 -7.24
C LYS A 2 -9.29 11.83 -7.17
N ALA A 3 -9.32 11.14 -8.30
CA ALA A 3 -8.91 9.75 -8.37
C ALA A 3 -7.50 9.57 -7.79
N HIS A 4 -7.33 8.55 -6.97
CA HIS A 4 -6.09 8.29 -6.24
C HIS A 4 -6.00 6.81 -5.87
N TYR A 5 -4.84 6.41 -5.39
CA TYR A 5 -4.52 5.08 -4.94
C TYR A 5 -4.29 5.13 -3.44
N ALA A 6 -4.69 4.06 -2.75
CA ALA A 6 -4.42 3.85 -1.34
C ALA A 6 -3.93 2.41 -1.12
N ALA A 7 -3.05 2.22 -0.15
CA ALA A 7 -2.61 0.90 0.29
C ALA A 7 -2.33 0.91 1.78
N SER A 8 -2.40 -0.26 2.41
CA SER A 8 -1.84 -0.49 3.75
C SER A 8 -0.77 -1.56 3.68
N VAL A 9 0.34 -1.32 4.37
CA VAL A 9 1.43 -2.28 4.57
C VAL A 9 1.49 -2.60 6.05
N THR A 10 1.29 -3.87 6.39
CA THR A 10 1.47 -4.39 7.75
C THR A 10 2.92 -4.82 7.95
N TYR A 11 3.46 -4.62 9.14
CA TYR A 11 4.83 -5.01 9.50
C TYR A 11 5.00 -5.17 11.01
N ASP A 12 6.07 -5.84 11.42
CA ASP A 12 6.48 -5.88 12.83
C ASP A 12 7.19 -4.57 13.19
N ASN A 13 6.69 -3.88 14.22
CA ASN A 13 7.33 -2.69 14.77
C ASN A 13 8.50 -3.07 15.71
N ASP A 14 9.20 -2.07 16.26
CA ASP A 14 10.38 -2.29 17.12
C ASP A 14 10.05 -2.98 18.46
N ARG A 15 8.76 -3.11 18.80
CA ARG A 15 8.27 -3.81 19.99
C ARG A 15 7.82 -5.25 19.69
N GLY A 16 7.93 -5.68 18.42
CA GLY A 16 7.43 -6.98 17.97
C GLY A 16 5.90 -7.04 17.88
N GLU A 17 5.24 -5.88 17.82
CA GLU A 17 3.80 -5.78 17.62
C GLU A 17 3.50 -5.57 16.13
N TRP A 18 2.34 -6.03 15.68
CA TRP A 18 1.86 -5.78 14.33
C TRP A 18 1.35 -4.35 14.24
N GLU A 19 1.89 -3.60 13.28
CA GLU A 19 1.48 -2.24 12.94
C GLU A 19 1.22 -2.15 11.44
N ASP A 20 0.33 -1.26 11.03
CA ASP A 20 0.08 -0.98 9.63
C ASP A 20 0.36 0.49 9.29
N SER A 21 0.70 0.76 8.03
CA SER A 21 0.88 2.12 7.55
C SER A 21 0.17 2.33 6.23
N LEU A 22 -0.63 3.40 6.22
CA LEU A 22 -1.38 3.85 5.07
C LEU A 22 -0.48 4.65 4.13
N ILE A 23 -0.56 4.32 2.84
CA ILE A 23 0.14 5.02 1.75
C ILE A 23 -0.93 5.49 0.77
N MET A 24 -0.87 6.76 0.37
CA MET A 24 -1.75 7.34 -0.64
C MET A 24 -0.92 7.98 -1.74
N ALA A 25 -1.31 7.79 -2.99
CA ALA A 25 -0.64 8.39 -4.14
C ALA A 25 -1.64 8.74 -5.26
N PHE A 26 -1.33 9.74 -6.08
CA PHE A 26 -2.21 10.12 -7.21
C PHE A 26 -2.02 9.24 -8.45
N ASN A 27 -0.92 8.48 -8.52
CA ASN A 27 -0.68 7.51 -9.57
C ASN A 27 -0.13 6.21 -8.99
N TYR A 28 -0.31 5.14 -9.75
CA TYR A 28 0.04 3.80 -9.32
C TYR A 28 1.55 3.60 -9.15
N ASN A 29 2.38 4.22 -9.99
CA ASN A 29 3.83 4.04 -9.91
C ASN A 29 4.42 4.61 -8.63
N ASP A 30 3.93 5.78 -8.19
CA ASP A 30 4.32 6.38 -6.92
C ASP A 30 3.85 5.54 -5.73
N LEU A 31 2.63 4.97 -5.81
CA LEU A 31 2.14 4.03 -4.80
C LEU A 31 3.10 2.84 -4.63
N ILE A 32 3.46 2.17 -5.73
CA ILE A 32 4.35 1.00 -5.71
C ILE A 32 5.74 1.38 -5.22
N LYS A 33 6.26 2.53 -5.64
CA LYS A 33 7.56 3.04 -5.17
C LYS A 33 7.57 3.25 -3.66
N ASP A 34 6.52 3.86 -3.11
CA ASP A 34 6.43 4.16 -1.68
C ASP A 34 6.20 2.89 -0.85
N ILE A 35 5.39 1.94 -1.34
CA ILE A 35 5.22 0.62 -0.73
C ILE A 35 6.58 -0.10 -0.65
N LYS A 36 7.32 -0.18 -1.76
CA LYS A 36 8.66 -0.81 -1.79
C LYS A 36 9.63 -0.13 -0.83
N ALA A 37 9.62 1.19 -0.77
CA ALA A 37 10.47 1.95 0.14
C ALA A 37 10.12 1.68 1.61
N LEU A 38 8.84 1.51 1.95
CA LEU A 38 8.41 1.12 3.28
C LEU A 38 8.82 -0.32 3.60
N MET A 39 8.50 -1.28 2.72
CA MET A 39 8.80 -2.70 2.91
C MET A 39 10.32 -2.96 3.04
N LYS A 40 11.16 -2.18 2.36
CA LYS A 40 12.63 -2.27 2.52
C LYS A 40 13.10 -1.86 3.92
N ARG A 41 12.36 -0.99 4.62
CA ARG A 41 12.73 -0.45 5.94
C ARG A 41 12.12 -1.24 7.09
N LYS A 42 11.04 -1.98 6.86
CA LYS A 42 10.26 -2.65 7.90
C LYS A 42 10.46 -4.16 7.84
N ARG A 43 10.55 -4.81 9.00
CA ARG A 43 10.74 -6.27 9.08
C ARG A 43 9.39 -6.97 8.91
N HIS A 44 9.43 -8.13 8.25
CA HIS A 44 8.24 -8.97 7.98
C HIS A 44 7.06 -8.18 7.40
N SER A 45 7.35 -7.22 6.51
CA SER A 45 6.33 -6.37 5.93
C SER A 45 5.58 -7.05 4.78
N GLU A 46 4.28 -6.83 4.69
CA GLU A 46 3.42 -7.30 3.61
C GLU A 46 2.38 -6.23 3.24
N VAL A 47 2.00 -6.16 1.96
CA VAL A 47 0.83 -5.37 1.53
C VAL A 47 -0.44 -6.03 2.06
N PHE A 48 -1.16 -5.35 2.96
CA PHE A 48 -2.42 -5.85 3.52
C PHE A 48 -3.59 -5.60 2.58
N PHE A 49 -3.70 -4.39 2.03
CA PHE A 49 -4.63 -4.06 0.95
C PHE A 49 -4.06 -3.00 0.02
N ALA A 50 -4.58 -2.93 -1.21
CA ALA A 50 -4.40 -1.79 -2.10
C ALA A 50 -5.67 -1.56 -2.93
N ALA A 51 -6.05 -0.30 -3.11
CA ALA A 51 -7.23 0.11 -3.87
C ALA A 51 -6.94 1.30 -4.77
N PHE A 52 -7.57 1.33 -5.94
CA PHE A 52 -7.73 2.54 -6.75
C PHE A 52 -9.11 3.13 -6.48
N ILE A 53 -9.17 4.37 -6.04
CA ILE A 53 -10.39 5.12 -5.81
C ILE A 53 -10.62 6.02 -7.01
N ASP A 54 -11.70 5.79 -7.75
CA ASP A 54 -12.01 6.58 -8.95
C ASP A 54 -12.63 7.96 -8.60
N ASN A 55 -12.89 8.79 -9.61
CA ASN A 55 -13.45 10.13 -9.42
C ASN A 55 -14.89 10.11 -8.84
N ASN A 56 -15.58 8.98 -8.90
CA ASN A 56 -16.90 8.77 -8.31
C ASN A 56 -16.82 8.21 -6.89
N GLY A 57 -15.61 8.00 -6.36
CA GLY A 57 -15.37 7.40 -5.05
C GLY A 57 -15.57 5.88 -5.02
N ARG A 58 -15.64 5.20 -6.18
CA ARG A 58 -15.70 3.75 -6.20
C ARG A 58 -14.31 3.17 -6.01
N GLU A 59 -14.23 2.17 -5.16
CA GLU A 59 -13.01 1.43 -4.86
C GLU A 59 -12.87 0.25 -5.82
N HIS A 60 -11.69 0.15 -6.43
CA HIS A 60 -11.27 -0.95 -7.29
C HIS A 60 -10.11 -1.66 -6.60
N ASP A 61 -10.32 -2.90 -6.16
CA ASP A 61 -9.29 -3.70 -5.51
C ASP A 61 -8.14 -3.99 -6.48
N ILE A 62 -6.93 -3.65 -6.06
CA ILE A 62 -5.68 -3.89 -6.79
C ILE A 62 -4.64 -4.58 -5.89
N THR A 63 -5.06 -5.18 -4.78
CA THR A 63 -4.19 -5.77 -3.75
C THR A 63 -3.28 -6.83 -4.32
N GLN A 64 -3.82 -7.79 -5.09
CA GLN A 64 -3.01 -8.86 -5.69
C GLN A 64 -1.96 -8.29 -6.65
N LYS A 65 -2.34 -7.32 -7.47
CA LYS A 65 -1.42 -6.66 -8.40
C LYS A 65 -0.29 -5.93 -7.66
N ALA A 66 -0.62 -5.22 -6.58
CA ALA A 66 0.37 -4.56 -5.74
C ALA A 66 1.31 -5.57 -5.07
N LYS A 67 0.82 -6.72 -4.60
CA LYS A 67 1.65 -7.81 -4.05
C LYS A 67 2.63 -8.36 -5.08
N GLU A 68 2.14 -8.67 -6.28
CA GLU A 68 2.98 -9.19 -7.38
C GLU A 68 4.09 -8.21 -7.79
N GLU A 69 3.83 -6.91 -7.75
CA GLU A 69 4.83 -5.91 -8.13
C GLU A 69 5.79 -5.54 -6.99
N THR A 70 5.48 -5.86 -5.74
CA THR A 70 6.24 -5.47 -4.54
C THR A 70 7.05 -6.61 -3.93
N GLY A 71 6.72 -7.87 -4.24
CA GLY A 71 7.54 -9.05 -3.96
C GLY A 71 8.81 -9.12 -4.79
#